data_AF-A0A6I2XZT2-F1
#
_entry.id   AF-A0A6I2XZT2-F1
#
_cell.length_a   1.000
_cell.length_b   1.000
_cell.length_c   1.000
_cell.angle_alpha   90.00
_cell.angle_beta   90.00
_cell.angle_gamma   90.00
#
_symmetry.space_group_name_H-M   'P 1'
#
loop_
_entity.id
_entity.type
_entity.pdbx_description
1 polymer ?
#
loop_
_entity_poly.entity_id
_entity_poly.type
_entity_poly.pdbx_seq_one_letter_code
_entity_poly.pdbx_strand_id
1 'polypeptide(L)'
;MSDSATPQARALSAAGAVIAGGMGSRMGDGPPKAERLLGGSSLGSRAVGTLERALGGAPILYSMGVRMHKPRDVPSAATALADSDNDMGPLSGLVSCLASARDRVDLLVMIPCDMPLLHPALLRALLDRASLDCVLTINEPSDERVSPFPSVWPTSLSERVSEMYSAGERSPRAAIAALNHTALSRHDLLCDPEVELVDPNLEGLEDIDSSDALGAFRDRAPKVRVMTGERLTVHTAWSLGDLAEALGITKPKDTVWVINGRPATFQPALPLFERDSISVL
;
A
#
# COMPACT_ATOMS: atom_id res chain seq x y z
N MET A 1 -16.66 43.39 19.53
CA MET A 1 -15.71 42.82 18.57
C MET A 1 -14.79 41.87 19.33
N SER A 2 -15.11 40.58 19.34
CA SER A 2 -14.15 39.53 19.69
C SER A 2 -14.37 38.41 18.68
N ASP A 3 -13.49 38.34 17.71
CA ASP A 3 -13.49 37.30 16.68
C ASP A 3 -12.84 36.06 17.32
N SER A 4 -13.67 35.17 17.88
CA SER A 4 -13.22 33.86 18.34
C SER A 4 -13.07 32.96 17.12
N ALA A 5 -11.91 33.00 16.48
CA ALA A 5 -11.55 32.04 15.46
C ALA A 5 -11.52 30.63 16.10
N THR A 6 -12.52 29.81 15.78
CA THR A 6 -12.52 28.38 16.07
C THR A 6 -11.23 27.79 15.50
N PRO A 7 -10.45 27.01 16.27
CA PRO A 7 -9.24 26.38 15.74
C PRO A 7 -9.66 25.48 14.57
N GLN A 8 -9.21 25.82 13.37
CA GLN A 8 -9.41 24.95 12.21
C GLN A 8 -8.60 23.68 12.48
N ALA A 9 -9.28 22.54 12.65
CA ALA A 9 -8.62 21.28 12.93
C ALA A 9 -7.59 20.99 11.83
N ARG A 10 -6.32 20.88 12.21
CA ARG A 10 -5.25 20.56 11.27
C ARG A 10 -5.51 19.15 10.72
N ALA A 11 -5.44 18.99 9.41
CA ALA A 11 -5.49 17.68 8.78
C ALA A 11 -4.33 16.81 9.27
N LEU A 12 -4.62 15.55 9.65
CA LEU A 12 -3.60 14.61 10.11
C LEU A 12 -2.62 14.31 8.98
N SER A 13 -1.34 14.31 9.31
CA SER A 13 -0.27 13.93 8.40
C SER A 13 -0.01 12.43 8.47
N ALA A 14 0.33 11.82 7.33
CA ALA A 14 0.56 10.38 7.25
C ALA A 14 1.84 10.06 6.47
N ALA A 15 2.40 8.88 6.74
CA ALA A 15 3.39 8.22 5.91
C ALA A 15 2.92 6.80 5.56
N GLY A 16 3.46 6.23 4.48
CA GLY A 16 3.22 4.84 4.10
C GLY A 16 4.35 3.93 4.56
N ALA A 17 4.05 2.68 4.89
CA ALA A 17 5.03 1.64 5.18
C ALA A 17 4.70 0.36 4.40
N VAL A 18 5.64 -0.09 3.59
CA VAL A 18 5.63 -1.45 3.01
C VAL A 18 6.41 -2.38 3.92
N ILE A 19 5.78 -3.48 4.32
CA ILE A 19 6.43 -4.52 5.12
C ILE A 19 6.84 -5.65 4.18
N ALA A 20 8.12 -5.66 3.82
CA ALA A 20 8.70 -6.59 2.85
C ALA A 20 9.57 -7.69 3.51
N GLY A 21 9.46 -7.87 4.84
CA GLY A 21 10.30 -8.74 5.69
C GLY A 21 10.11 -10.26 5.58
N GLY A 22 9.32 -10.77 4.64
CA GLY A 22 9.05 -12.21 4.53
C GLY A 22 10.02 -12.96 3.61
N MET A 23 10.72 -13.99 4.12
CA MET A 23 11.52 -14.90 3.28
C MET A 23 10.70 -15.67 2.22
N GLY A 24 9.36 -15.66 2.33
CA GLY A 24 8.49 -16.32 1.36
C GLY A 24 8.71 -17.82 1.29
N SER A 25 8.94 -18.50 2.41
CA SER A 25 9.29 -19.93 2.47
C SER A 25 8.28 -20.85 1.76
N ARG A 26 7.03 -20.40 1.59
CA ARG A 26 5.96 -21.09 0.84
C ARG A 26 5.95 -20.82 -0.67
N MET A 27 6.75 -19.85 -1.14
CA MET A 27 6.90 -19.51 -2.55
C MET A 27 7.92 -20.41 -3.29
N GLY A 28 8.53 -21.37 -2.58
CA GLY A 28 9.54 -22.27 -3.10
C GLY A 28 10.88 -21.56 -3.40
N ASP A 29 11.75 -22.25 -4.12
CA ASP A 29 13.03 -21.70 -4.56
C ASP A 29 12.81 -20.46 -5.47
N GLY A 30 13.65 -19.44 -5.31
CA GLY A 30 13.57 -18.21 -6.11
C GLY A 30 13.90 -16.95 -5.32
N PRO A 31 13.71 -15.77 -5.94
CA PRO A 31 13.95 -14.50 -5.27
C PRO A 31 12.96 -14.31 -4.09
N PRO A 32 13.32 -13.45 -3.11
CA PRO A 32 12.43 -13.05 -2.03
C PRO A 32 11.05 -12.60 -2.53
N LYS A 33 10.01 -12.77 -1.71
CA LYS A 33 8.60 -12.48 -2.09
C LYS A 33 8.46 -11.09 -2.72
N ALA A 34 9.05 -10.08 -2.10
CA ALA A 34 8.96 -8.70 -2.56
C ALA A 34 9.65 -8.41 -3.91
N GLU A 35 10.57 -9.28 -4.35
CA GLU A 35 11.28 -9.18 -5.63
C GLU A 35 10.59 -9.94 -6.77
N ARG A 36 9.56 -10.74 -6.46
CA ARG A 36 8.83 -11.48 -7.49
C ARG A 36 8.05 -10.53 -8.38
N LEU A 37 8.08 -10.80 -9.68
CA LEU A 37 7.48 -9.94 -10.70
C LEU A 37 6.02 -10.31 -10.93
N LEU A 38 5.18 -9.27 -11.01
CA LEU A 38 3.81 -9.32 -11.50
C LEU A 38 3.61 -8.13 -12.43
N GLY A 39 3.28 -8.39 -13.70
CA GLY A 39 3.12 -7.31 -14.68
C GLY A 39 4.38 -6.49 -14.95
N GLY A 40 5.55 -7.13 -14.93
CA GLY A 40 6.83 -6.48 -15.20
C GLY A 40 7.39 -5.63 -14.05
N SER A 41 6.71 -5.52 -12.90
CA SER A 41 7.19 -4.85 -11.69
C SER A 41 7.24 -5.81 -10.51
N SER A 42 8.15 -5.58 -9.57
CA SER A 42 8.24 -6.34 -8.35
C SER A 42 7.03 -6.07 -7.44
N LEU A 43 6.63 -7.08 -6.66
CA LEU A 43 5.58 -6.95 -5.65
C LEU A 43 5.87 -5.79 -4.67
N GLY A 44 7.13 -5.61 -4.28
CA GLY A 44 7.59 -4.49 -3.48
C GLY A 44 7.40 -3.13 -4.17
N SER A 45 7.75 -3.01 -5.45
CA SER A 45 7.56 -1.77 -6.22
C SER A 45 6.08 -1.43 -6.38
N ARG A 46 5.26 -2.44 -6.66
CA ARG A 46 3.80 -2.29 -6.74
C ARG A 46 3.21 -1.79 -5.42
N ALA A 47 3.57 -2.37 -4.27
CA ALA A 47 3.10 -1.90 -2.97
C ALA A 47 3.52 -0.44 -2.67
N VAL A 48 4.76 -0.06 -2.99
CA VAL A 48 5.20 1.34 -2.88
C VAL A 48 4.35 2.25 -3.76
N GLY A 49 4.14 1.89 -5.02
CA GLY A 49 3.30 2.66 -5.92
C GLY A 49 1.84 2.76 -5.46
N THR A 50 1.28 1.73 -4.82
CA THR A 50 -0.04 1.79 -4.18
C THR A 50 -0.10 2.87 -3.10
N LEU A 51 0.91 2.94 -2.24
CA LEU A 51 1.02 4.00 -1.22
C LEU A 51 1.22 5.38 -1.84
N GLU A 52 2.06 5.52 -2.87
CA GLU A 52 2.25 6.79 -3.59
C GLU A 52 0.93 7.32 -4.15
N ARG A 53 0.14 6.41 -4.75
CA ARG A 53 -1.17 6.72 -5.35
C ARG A 53 -2.25 7.01 -4.30
N ALA A 54 -2.13 6.44 -3.10
CA ALA A 54 -3.05 6.71 -1.99
C ALA A 54 -2.73 8.03 -1.27
N LEU A 55 -1.44 8.31 -1.02
CA LEU A 55 -0.99 9.36 -0.11
C LEU A 55 -0.51 10.64 -0.80
N GLY A 56 -0.39 10.65 -2.13
CA GLY A 56 -0.17 11.88 -2.90
C GLY A 56 1.15 12.60 -2.62
N GLY A 57 2.24 11.84 -2.43
CA GLY A 57 3.59 12.39 -2.21
C GLY A 57 4.07 12.39 -0.75
N ALA A 58 3.30 11.78 0.16
CA ALA A 58 3.76 11.53 1.52
C ALA A 58 5.02 10.63 1.54
N PRO A 59 5.84 10.68 2.62
CA PRO A 59 6.98 9.79 2.78
C PRO A 59 6.55 8.32 2.76
N ILE A 60 7.36 7.47 2.14
CA ILE A 60 7.18 6.02 2.13
C ILE A 60 8.40 5.35 2.72
N LEU A 61 8.13 4.47 3.68
CA LEU A 61 9.10 3.60 4.32
C LEU A 61 8.98 2.21 3.70
N TYR A 62 10.12 1.57 3.45
CA TYR A 62 10.19 0.22 2.92
C TYR A 62 10.99 -0.62 3.90
N SER A 63 10.30 -1.37 4.76
CA SER A 63 10.92 -2.23 5.77
C SER A 63 11.32 -3.56 5.16
N MET A 64 12.56 -3.97 5.39
CA MET A 64 13.11 -5.23 4.91
C MET A 64 13.95 -5.90 5.98
N GLY A 65 14.03 -7.23 5.89
CA GLY A 65 14.93 -8.00 6.73
C GLY A 65 16.39 -7.58 6.57
N VAL A 66 17.19 -7.81 7.61
CA VAL A 66 18.58 -7.30 7.73
C VAL A 66 19.49 -7.80 6.59
N ARG A 67 19.19 -8.97 6.03
CA ARG A 67 19.93 -9.58 4.91
C ARG A 67 19.30 -9.34 3.54
N MET A 68 18.17 -8.66 3.46
CA MET A 68 17.48 -8.38 2.22
C MET A 68 17.87 -7.02 1.65
N HIS A 69 17.57 -6.82 0.37
CA HIS A 69 17.78 -5.54 -0.29
C HIS A 69 16.49 -5.02 -0.89
N LYS A 70 16.37 -3.69 -0.98
CA LYS A 70 15.28 -3.05 -1.72
C LYS A 70 15.37 -3.48 -3.20
N PRO A 71 14.29 -4.02 -3.80
CA PRO A 71 14.27 -4.31 -5.23
C PRO A 71 14.69 -3.09 -6.06
N ARG A 72 15.41 -3.31 -7.17
CA ARG A 72 16.00 -2.23 -7.98
C ARG A 72 14.96 -1.30 -8.59
N ASP A 73 13.77 -1.82 -8.84
CA ASP A 73 12.64 -1.13 -9.45
C ASP A 73 11.73 -0.42 -8.42
N VAL A 74 11.97 -0.59 -7.11
CA VAL A 74 11.35 0.25 -6.09
C VAL A 74 11.95 1.65 -6.14
N PRO A 75 11.15 2.72 -6.28
CA PRO A 75 11.63 4.10 -6.34
C PRO A 75 12.63 4.47 -5.23
N SER A 76 13.65 5.26 -5.56
CA SER A 76 14.66 5.74 -4.59
C SER A 76 14.07 6.66 -3.52
N ALA A 77 12.91 7.28 -3.79
CA ALA A 77 12.17 8.10 -2.83
C ALA A 77 11.62 7.28 -1.65
N ALA A 78 11.39 5.98 -1.83
CA ALA A 78 11.04 5.08 -0.74
C ALA A 78 12.28 4.79 0.12
N THR A 79 12.21 5.19 1.39
CA THR A 79 13.31 5.06 2.35
C THR A 79 13.41 3.62 2.84
N ALA A 80 14.51 2.95 2.52
CA ALA A 80 14.80 1.61 3.01
C ALA A 80 15.07 1.63 4.52
N LEU A 81 14.39 0.76 5.26
CA LEU A 81 14.62 0.52 6.68
C LEU A 81 14.93 -0.96 6.89
N ALA A 82 15.94 -1.23 7.70
CA ALA A 82 16.17 -2.58 8.20
C ALA A 82 15.24 -2.86 9.39
N ASP A 83 14.72 -4.07 9.46
CA ASP A 83 13.99 -4.58 10.62
C ASP A 83 14.89 -4.57 11.88
N SER A 84 14.30 -4.32 13.05
CA SER A 84 15.04 -4.07 14.29
C SER A 84 15.88 -5.25 14.78
N ASP A 85 15.39 -6.50 14.61
CA ASP A 85 16.14 -7.72 14.91
C ASP A 85 15.91 -8.80 13.85
N ASN A 86 17.01 -9.41 13.37
CA ASN A 86 17.16 -10.64 12.56
C ASN A 86 15.86 -11.32 12.04
N ASP A 87 15.02 -10.58 11.33
CA ASP A 87 13.86 -11.07 10.58
C ASP A 87 12.82 -11.82 11.44
N MET A 88 12.56 -11.35 12.66
CA MET A 88 11.62 -11.99 13.60
C MET A 88 10.12 -11.72 13.29
N GLY A 89 9.77 -11.57 12.02
CA GLY A 89 8.39 -11.41 11.55
C GLY A 89 7.92 -9.95 11.39
N PRO A 90 6.69 -9.75 10.88
CA PRO A 90 6.23 -8.45 10.40
C PRO A 90 6.12 -7.36 11.49
N LEU A 91 6.06 -7.73 12.77
CA LEU A 91 6.05 -6.77 13.87
C LEU A 91 7.40 -6.05 14.01
N SER A 92 8.51 -6.72 13.66
CA SER A 92 9.84 -6.11 13.63
C SER A 92 9.88 -4.91 12.67
N GLY A 93 9.31 -5.09 11.46
CA GLY A 93 9.20 -4.01 10.50
C GLY A 93 8.27 -2.88 10.94
N LEU A 94 7.17 -3.20 11.65
CA LEU A 94 6.32 -2.17 12.25
C LEU A 94 7.08 -1.32 13.27
N VAL A 95 7.86 -1.95 14.15
CA VAL A 95 8.67 -1.25 15.16
C VAL A 95 9.64 -0.28 14.48
N SER A 96 10.39 -0.75 13.48
CA SER A 96 11.32 0.09 12.71
C SER A 96 10.62 1.27 12.03
N CYS A 97 9.48 1.03 11.39
CA CYS A 97 8.72 2.07 10.69
C CYS A 97 8.10 3.10 11.66
N LEU A 98 7.49 2.66 12.76
CA LEU A 98 6.92 3.57 13.77
C LEU A 98 8.01 4.43 14.40
N ALA A 99 9.15 3.84 14.77
CA ALA A 99 10.27 4.59 15.34
C ALA A 99 10.80 5.67 14.38
N SER A 100 10.84 5.39 13.08
CA SER A 100 11.26 6.35 12.05
C SER A 100 10.23 7.48 11.83
N ALA A 101 8.94 7.17 12.00
CA ALA A 101 7.83 8.07 11.70
C ALA A 101 7.36 8.94 12.89
N ARG A 102 7.62 8.51 14.14
CA ARG A 102 7.04 9.05 15.39
C ARG A 102 7.07 10.57 15.52
N ASP A 103 8.17 11.21 15.11
CA ASP A 103 8.37 12.66 15.27
C ASP A 103 8.15 13.44 13.95
N ARG A 104 7.61 12.78 12.91
CA ARG A 104 7.49 13.34 11.56
C ARG A 104 6.07 13.43 11.05
N VAL A 105 5.23 12.45 11.39
CA VAL A 105 3.85 12.33 10.92
C VAL A 105 2.97 11.78 12.03
N ASP A 106 1.66 12.00 11.93
CA ASP A 106 0.70 11.57 12.95
C ASP A 106 0.29 10.10 12.78
N LEU A 107 0.22 9.63 11.53
CA LEU A 107 -0.27 8.30 11.16
C LEU A 107 0.72 7.55 10.27
N LEU A 108 0.78 6.23 10.43
CA LEU A 108 1.52 5.31 9.57
C LEU A 108 0.57 4.30 8.93
N VAL A 109 0.51 4.30 7.60
CA VAL A 109 -0.34 3.39 6.81
C VAL A 109 0.51 2.20 6.40
N MET A 110 0.24 1.06 7.00
CA MET A 110 1.03 -0.15 6.88
C MET A 110 0.34 -1.12 5.91
N ILE A 111 1.07 -1.56 4.89
CA ILE A 111 0.62 -2.56 3.92
C ILE A 111 1.70 -3.64 3.71
N PRO A 112 1.31 -4.86 3.33
CA PRO A 112 2.25 -5.89 2.96
C PRO A 112 2.59 -5.77 1.47
N CYS A 113 3.67 -6.43 1.04
CA CYS A 113 4.04 -6.42 -0.39
C CYS A 113 3.23 -7.39 -1.25
N ASP A 114 2.44 -8.28 -0.63
CA ASP A 114 1.83 -9.45 -1.27
C ASP A 114 0.35 -9.32 -1.59
N MET A 115 -0.24 -8.14 -1.38
CA MET A 115 -1.60 -7.78 -1.81
C MET A 115 -1.50 -6.91 -3.08
N PRO A 116 -1.21 -7.48 -4.26
CA PRO A 116 -0.91 -6.70 -5.46
C PRO A 116 -2.11 -5.93 -6.02
N LEU A 117 -3.33 -6.36 -5.71
CA LEU A 117 -4.56 -5.73 -6.18
C LEU A 117 -5.11 -4.68 -5.20
N LEU A 118 -4.44 -4.47 -4.07
CA LEU A 118 -4.84 -3.51 -3.05
C LEU A 118 -5.07 -2.13 -3.66
N HIS A 119 -6.30 -1.64 -3.59
CA HIS A 119 -6.69 -0.40 -4.26
C HIS A 119 -6.37 0.83 -3.38
N PRO A 120 -5.78 1.91 -3.94
CA PRO A 120 -5.51 3.16 -3.22
C PRO A 120 -6.74 3.80 -2.56
N ALA A 121 -7.94 3.57 -3.11
CA ALA A 121 -9.20 4.03 -2.54
C ALA A 121 -9.46 3.42 -1.16
N LEU A 122 -9.18 2.14 -0.98
CA LEU A 122 -9.33 1.48 0.33
C LEU A 122 -8.41 2.11 1.36
N LEU A 123 -7.16 2.42 0.98
CA LEU A 123 -6.22 3.09 1.87
C LEU A 123 -6.71 4.49 2.25
N ARG A 124 -7.17 5.30 1.29
CA ARG A 124 -7.79 6.61 1.58
C ARG A 124 -8.98 6.48 2.55
N ALA A 125 -9.87 5.52 2.29
CA ALA A 125 -11.02 5.25 3.15
C ALA A 125 -10.60 4.89 4.59
N LEU A 126 -9.50 4.16 4.77
CA LEU A 126 -8.93 3.90 6.10
C LEU A 126 -8.34 5.17 6.72
N LEU A 127 -7.54 5.96 6.00
CA LEU A 127 -7.00 7.21 6.55
C LEU A 127 -8.10 8.19 6.99
N ASP A 128 -9.17 8.31 6.21
CA ASP A 128 -10.28 9.23 6.50
C ASP A 128 -11.04 8.84 7.79
N ARG A 129 -10.95 7.58 8.20
CA ARG A 129 -11.55 7.03 9.43
C ARG A 129 -10.55 6.89 10.58
N ALA A 130 -9.27 7.16 10.34
CA ALA A 130 -8.22 6.99 11.33
C ALA A 130 -8.29 8.05 12.44
N SER A 131 -7.76 7.70 13.60
CA SER A 131 -7.66 8.58 14.78
C SER A 131 -6.26 8.48 15.40
N LEU A 132 -5.95 9.33 16.39
CA LEU A 132 -4.62 9.43 16.99
C LEU A 132 -4.39 8.50 18.20
N ASP A 133 -5.42 7.80 18.64
CA ASP A 133 -5.46 7.01 19.86
C ASP A 133 -5.93 5.56 19.63
N CYS A 134 -6.22 5.20 18.38
CA CYS A 134 -6.75 3.91 18.01
C CYS A 134 -6.07 3.39 16.74
N VAL A 135 -5.62 2.13 16.77
CA VAL A 135 -5.19 1.44 15.55
C VAL A 135 -6.42 1.13 14.72
N LEU A 136 -6.45 1.59 13.46
CA LEU A 136 -7.51 1.21 12.53
C LEU A 136 -7.01 0.06 11.66
N THR A 137 -7.80 -0.99 11.55
CA THR A 137 -7.51 -2.13 10.69
C THR A 137 -8.79 -2.69 10.09
N ILE A 138 -8.69 -3.81 9.40
CA ILE A 138 -9.82 -4.52 8.82
C ILE A 138 -9.97 -5.92 9.43
N ASN A 139 -11.14 -6.50 9.28
CA ASN A 139 -11.34 -7.92 9.44
C ASN A 139 -10.93 -8.66 8.16
N GLU A 140 -10.38 -9.86 8.33
CA GLU A 140 -10.15 -10.82 7.24
C GLU A 140 -11.49 -11.18 6.59
N PRO A 141 -11.65 -11.03 5.26
CA PRO A 141 -12.91 -11.35 4.59
C PRO A 141 -13.34 -12.83 4.73
N SER A 142 -12.40 -13.72 5.04
CA SER A 142 -12.62 -15.17 5.09
C SER A 142 -13.13 -15.67 6.44
N ASP A 143 -12.70 -15.07 7.54
CA ASP A 143 -13.01 -15.55 8.90
C ASP A 143 -13.35 -14.46 9.92
N GLU A 144 -13.49 -13.21 9.47
CA GLU A 144 -13.84 -12.02 10.26
C GLU A 144 -12.90 -11.73 11.45
N ARG A 145 -11.71 -12.34 11.48
CA ARG A 145 -10.70 -12.03 12.50
C ARG A 145 -9.98 -10.75 12.14
N VAL A 146 -9.43 -10.08 13.14
CA VAL A 146 -8.57 -8.91 12.95
C VAL A 146 -7.41 -9.27 12.00
N SER A 147 -7.33 -8.56 10.88
CA SER A 147 -6.18 -8.62 9.99
C SER A 147 -5.10 -7.63 10.46
N PRO A 148 -3.81 -7.95 10.33
CA PRO A 148 -2.75 -6.97 10.49
C PRO A 148 -2.66 -5.97 9.31
N PHE A 149 -3.29 -6.27 8.17
CA PHE A 149 -3.06 -5.58 6.91
C PHE A 149 -4.32 -5.43 6.04
N PRO A 150 -4.46 -4.32 5.29
CA PRO A 150 -3.84 -3.04 5.56
C PRO A 150 -4.28 -2.49 6.94
N SER A 151 -3.42 -1.69 7.57
CA SER A 151 -3.74 -1.04 8.85
C SER A 151 -3.17 0.37 8.93
N VAL A 152 -3.75 1.21 9.79
CA VAL A 152 -3.32 2.58 10.06
C VAL A 152 -3.01 2.71 11.55
N TRP A 153 -1.79 3.13 11.85
CA TRP A 153 -1.25 3.20 13.19
C TRP A 153 -0.98 4.65 13.58
N PRO A 154 -1.51 5.13 14.71
CA PRO A 154 -0.99 6.34 15.34
C PRO A 154 0.49 6.17 15.64
N THR A 155 1.32 7.11 15.19
CA THR A 155 2.76 7.03 15.39
C THR A 155 3.16 7.23 16.86
N SER A 156 2.26 7.84 17.65
CA SER A 156 2.32 7.93 19.11
C SER A 156 2.43 6.56 19.80
N LEU A 157 1.97 5.47 19.15
CA LEU A 157 2.08 4.11 19.69
C LEU A 157 3.48 3.50 19.55
N SER A 158 4.44 4.20 18.96
CA SER A 158 5.80 3.69 18.71
C SER A 158 6.46 3.09 19.96
N GLU A 159 6.42 3.78 21.10
CA GLU A 159 7.06 3.29 22.33
C GLU A 159 6.35 2.04 22.85
N ARG A 160 5.01 2.05 22.85
CA ARG A 160 4.20 0.93 23.33
C ARG A 160 4.42 -0.34 22.50
N VAL A 161 4.45 -0.21 21.17
CA VAL A 161 4.72 -1.34 20.27
C VAL A 161 6.15 -1.85 20.46
N SER A 162 7.13 -0.95 20.67
CA SER A 162 8.50 -1.35 20.98
C SER A 162 8.60 -2.13 22.30
N GLU A 163 7.89 -1.72 23.35
CA GLU A 163 7.85 -2.44 24.63
C GLU A 163 7.32 -3.87 24.45
N MET A 164 6.21 -4.02 23.71
CA MET A 164 5.60 -5.32 23.42
C MET A 164 6.58 -6.23 22.66
N TYR A 165 7.28 -5.66 21.68
CA TYR A 165 8.31 -6.37 20.95
C TYR A 165 9.48 -6.79 21.86
N SER A 166 9.99 -5.89 22.71
CA SER A 166 11.02 -6.23 23.70
C SER A 166 10.55 -7.28 24.72
N ALA A 167 9.25 -7.35 25.02
CA ALA A 167 8.65 -8.36 25.87
C ALA A 167 8.44 -9.74 25.20
N GLY A 168 8.78 -9.87 23.92
CA GLY A 168 8.74 -11.15 23.19
C GLY A 168 7.60 -11.30 22.20
N GLU A 169 6.70 -10.32 22.05
CA GLU A 169 5.64 -10.35 21.03
C GLU A 169 6.24 -10.26 19.62
N ARG A 170 5.73 -11.05 18.67
CA ARG A 170 6.20 -11.10 17.27
C ARG A 170 5.06 -11.03 16.24
N SER A 171 3.81 -11.12 16.69
CA SER A 171 2.60 -11.10 15.89
C SER A 171 1.99 -9.70 15.89
N PRO A 172 1.91 -9.02 14.73
CA PRO A 172 1.20 -7.75 14.65
C PRO A 172 -0.29 -7.89 15.02
N ARG A 173 -0.91 -9.02 14.68
CA ARG A 173 -2.31 -9.30 15.07
C ARG A 173 -2.49 -9.33 16.59
N ALA A 174 -1.56 -9.97 17.30
CA ALA A 174 -1.59 -9.98 18.77
C ALA A 174 -1.31 -8.59 19.35
N ALA A 175 -0.40 -7.84 18.71
CA ALA A 175 -0.14 -6.46 19.11
C ALA A 175 -1.38 -5.57 18.98
N ILE A 176 -2.09 -5.64 17.83
CA ILE A 176 -3.36 -4.91 17.62
C ILE A 176 -4.38 -5.31 18.70
N ALA A 177 -4.57 -6.61 18.95
CA ALA A 177 -5.55 -7.10 19.91
C ALA A 177 -5.29 -6.62 21.35
N ALA A 178 -4.04 -6.35 21.71
CA ALA A 178 -3.65 -5.84 23.02
C ALA A 178 -3.66 -4.29 23.12
N LEU A 179 -3.95 -3.59 22.02
CA LEU A 179 -4.06 -2.14 21.94
C LEU A 179 -5.52 -1.71 21.72
N ASN A 180 -5.78 -0.41 21.92
CA ASN A 180 -7.03 0.18 21.47
C ASN A 180 -7.07 0.11 19.93
N HIS A 181 -8.07 -0.58 19.39
CA HIS A 181 -8.19 -0.79 17.96
C HIS A 181 -9.65 -0.80 17.51
N THR A 182 -9.85 -0.47 16.23
CA THR A 182 -11.09 -0.64 15.49
C THR A 182 -10.80 -1.49 14.28
N ALA A 183 -11.55 -2.57 14.10
CA ALA A 183 -11.47 -3.41 12.92
C ALA A 183 -12.74 -3.24 12.10
N LEU A 184 -12.59 -2.78 10.85
CA LEU A 184 -13.71 -2.57 9.94
C LEU A 184 -14.11 -3.90 9.30
N SER A 185 -15.41 -4.21 9.34
CA SER A 185 -15.98 -5.35 8.65
C SER A 185 -16.03 -5.11 7.14
N ARG A 186 -16.32 -6.17 6.37
CA ARG A 186 -16.64 -6.05 4.94
C ARG A 186 -17.73 -4.99 4.67
N HIS A 187 -18.76 -4.95 5.51
CA HIS A 187 -19.85 -4.00 5.36
C HIS A 187 -19.37 -2.56 5.52
N ASP A 188 -18.57 -2.29 6.56
CA ASP A 188 -18.04 -0.96 6.84
C ASP A 188 -17.14 -0.44 5.71
N LEU A 189 -16.34 -1.32 5.10
CA LEU A 189 -15.49 -0.98 3.96
C LEU A 189 -16.32 -0.63 2.72
N LEU A 190 -17.38 -1.39 2.45
CA LEU A 190 -18.28 -1.17 1.31
C LEU A 190 -19.29 -0.03 1.54
N CYS A 191 -19.40 0.51 2.75
CA CYS A 191 -20.10 1.78 2.97
C CYS A 191 -19.35 2.98 2.38
N ASP A 192 -18.07 2.83 2.01
CA ASP A 192 -17.33 3.85 1.29
C ASP A 192 -17.67 3.81 -0.22
N PRO A 193 -18.26 4.87 -0.80
CA PRO A 193 -18.70 4.84 -2.19
C PRO A 193 -17.57 4.67 -3.21
N GLU A 194 -16.35 5.14 -2.90
CA GLU A 194 -15.22 4.94 -3.82
C GLU A 194 -14.78 3.47 -3.79
N VAL A 195 -14.69 2.86 -2.60
CA VAL A 195 -14.32 1.45 -2.44
C VAL A 195 -15.36 0.54 -3.09
N GLU A 196 -16.65 0.74 -2.82
CA GLU A 196 -17.73 -0.04 -3.44
C GLU A 196 -17.68 0.03 -4.97
N LEU A 197 -17.34 1.19 -5.52
CA LEU A 197 -17.28 1.38 -6.96
C LEU A 197 -16.10 0.66 -7.62
N VAL A 198 -14.92 0.71 -7.00
CA VAL A 198 -13.67 0.20 -7.60
C VAL A 198 -13.36 -1.24 -7.25
N ASP A 199 -13.82 -1.72 -6.09
CA ASP A 199 -13.56 -3.06 -5.58
C ASP A 199 -14.76 -3.59 -4.75
N PRO A 200 -15.94 -3.81 -5.37
CA PRO A 200 -17.14 -4.28 -4.67
C PRO A 200 -16.98 -5.67 -4.05
N ASN A 201 -16.01 -6.44 -4.53
CA ASN A 201 -15.73 -7.79 -4.06
C ASN A 201 -14.63 -7.82 -2.98
N LEU A 202 -13.90 -6.72 -2.77
CA LEU A 202 -12.70 -6.65 -1.95
C LEU A 202 -11.59 -7.61 -2.42
N GLU A 203 -11.46 -7.79 -3.74
CA GLU A 203 -10.39 -8.59 -4.36
C GLU A 203 -9.00 -8.00 -4.09
N GLY A 204 -8.91 -6.70 -3.79
CA GLY A 204 -7.68 -6.04 -3.41
C GLY A 204 -7.09 -6.52 -2.08
N LEU A 205 -7.86 -7.23 -1.26
CA LEU A 205 -7.41 -7.83 0.00
C LEU A 205 -6.83 -9.22 -0.16
N GLU A 206 -6.91 -9.82 -1.35
CA GLU A 206 -6.31 -11.12 -1.61
C GLU A 206 -4.78 -11.02 -1.61
N ASP A 207 -4.13 -11.96 -0.93
CA ASP A 207 -2.68 -12.08 -0.86
C ASP A 207 -2.14 -13.17 -1.80
N ILE A 208 -0.87 -13.02 -2.18
CA ILE A 208 -0.13 -14.05 -2.91
C ILE A 208 0.71 -14.85 -1.93
N ASP A 209 0.26 -16.03 -1.54
CA ASP A 209 0.99 -16.85 -0.55
C ASP A 209 1.76 -18.04 -1.12
N SER A 210 1.60 -18.31 -2.42
CA SER A 210 2.28 -19.39 -3.14
C SER A 210 2.61 -18.99 -4.58
N SER A 211 3.49 -19.76 -5.23
CA SER A 211 3.80 -19.57 -6.65
C SER A 211 2.60 -19.86 -7.56
N ASP A 212 1.74 -20.79 -7.19
CA ASP A 212 0.49 -21.07 -7.92
C ASP A 212 -0.48 -19.89 -7.82
N ALA A 213 -0.60 -19.31 -6.62
CA ALA A 213 -1.35 -18.07 -6.43
C ALA A 213 -0.80 -16.96 -7.32
N LEU A 214 0.52 -16.73 -7.34
CA LEU A 214 1.14 -15.73 -8.22
C LEU A 214 0.78 -15.94 -9.69
N GLY A 215 0.71 -17.19 -10.15
CA GLY A 215 0.26 -17.55 -11.50
C GLY A 215 -1.16 -17.08 -11.80
N ALA A 216 -2.10 -17.33 -10.88
CA ALA A 216 -3.50 -16.92 -11.00
C ALA A 216 -3.69 -15.40 -11.07
N PHE A 217 -2.77 -14.63 -10.47
CA PHE A 217 -2.84 -13.17 -10.54
C PHE A 217 -2.40 -12.60 -11.89
N ARG A 218 -1.58 -13.29 -12.69
CA ARG A 218 -0.98 -12.71 -13.92
C ARG A 218 -2.01 -12.22 -14.94
N ASP A 219 -3.15 -12.92 -15.02
CA ASP A 219 -4.23 -12.62 -15.95
C ASP A 219 -5.25 -11.62 -15.38
N ARG A 220 -5.01 -11.09 -14.17
CA ARG A 220 -5.88 -10.12 -13.47
C ARG A 220 -5.36 -8.68 -13.62
N ALA A 221 -4.73 -8.37 -14.75
CA ALA A 221 -4.27 -7.02 -15.04
C ALA A 221 -5.46 -6.03 -14.97
N PRO A 222 -5.32 -4.90 -14.26
CA PRO A 222 -6.38 -3.91 -14.13
C PRO A 222 -6.89 -3.39 -15.46
N LYS A 223 -8.21 -3.21 -15.59
CA LYS A 223 -8.84 -2.55 -16.73
C LYS A 223 -8.84 -1.04 -16.51
N VAL A 224 -8.18 -0.34 -17.41
CA VAL A 224 -8.07 1.12 -17.41
C VAL A 224 -8.75 1.72 -18.62
N ARG A 225 -9.31 2.91 -18.44
CA ARG A 225 -9.92 3.72 -19.50
C ARG A 225 -8.88 4.69 -20.01
N VAL A 226 -8.62 4.71 -21.31
CA VAL A 226 -7.58 5.52 -21.92
C VAL A 226 -8.21 6.49 -22.91
N MET A 227 -7.94 7.78 -22.72
CA MET A 227 -8.30 8.85 -23.63
C MET A 227 -7.06 9.28 -24.41
N THR A 228 -7.11 9.14 -25.73
CA THR A 228 -6.09 9.62 -26.69
C THR A 228 -6.76 10.57 -27.68
N GLY A 229 -6.50 11.87 -27.55
CA GLY A 229 -7.30 12.90 -28.23
C GLY A 229 -8.78 12.80 -27.81
N GLU A 230 -9.67 12.56 -28.77
CA GLU A 230 -11.11 12.37 -28.52
C GLU A 230 -11.53 10.90 -28.37
N ARG A 231 -10.58 9.96 -28.51
CA ARG A 231 -10.87 8.52 -28.52
C ARG A 231 -10.74 7.92 -27.13
N LEU A 232 -11.83 7.33 -26.65
CA LEU A 232 -11.87 6.51 -25.44
C LEU A 232 -11.71 5.01 -25.79
N THR A 233 -10.71 4.36 -25.21
CA THR A 233 -10.50 2.89 -25.28
C THR A 233 -10.38 2.29 -23.88
N VAL A 234 -10.49 0.97 -23.79
CA VAL A 234 -10.24 0.21 -22.56
C VAL A 234 -9.06 -0.72 -22.82
N HIS A 235 -8.11 -0.72 -21.90
CA HIS A 235 -6.92 -1.57 -21.93
C HIS A 235 -6.79 -2.32 -20.61
N THR A 236 -6.16 -3.49 -20.63
CA THR A 236 -5.67 -4.16 -19.43
C THR A 236 -4.19 -3.86 -19.30
N ALA A 237 -3.76 -3.27 -18.17
CA ALA A 237 -2.36 -2.93 -17.96
C ALA A 237 -2.00 -2.91 -16.47
N TRP A 238 -0.86 -3.50 -16.13
CA TRP A 238 -0.36 -3.52 -14.75
C TRP A 238 0.27 -2.20 -14.31
N SER A 239 0.83 -1.46 -15.26
CA SER A 239 1.62 -0.27 -14.99
C SER A 239 1.56 0.71 -16.14
N LEU A 240 2.04 1.93 -15.90
CA LEU A 240 2.11 2.94 -16.96
C LEU A 240 3.09 2.52 -18.08
N GLY A 241 4.13 1.76 -17.77
CA GLY A 241 5.04 1.19 -18.75
C GLY A 241 4.37 0.16 -19.66
N ASP A 242 3.63 -0.78 -19.06
CA ASP A 242 2.84 -1.80 -19.77
C ASP A 242 1.80 -1.13 -20.69
N LEU A 243 1.11 -0.11 -20.18
CA LEU A 243 0.16 0.65 -20.99
C LEU A 243 0.84 1.40 -22.15
N ALA A 244 1.99 2.05 -21.90
CA ALA A 244 2.71 2.77 -22.95
C ALA A 244 3.15 1.83 -24.08
N GLU A 245 3.58 0.62 -23.74
CA GLU A 245 3.91 -0.43 -24.71
C GLU A 245 2.66 -0.86 -25.50
N ALA A 246 1.55 -1.14 -24.82
CA ALA A 246 0.28 -1.52 -25.45
C ALA A 246 -0.28 -0.45 -26.40
N LEU A 247 0.00 0.84 -26.12
CA LEU A 247 -0.37 1.97 -26.96
C LEU A 247 0.65 2.29 -28.07
N GLY A 248 1.80 1.61 -28.10
CA GLY A 248 2.87 1.86 -29.07
C GLY A 248 3.57 3.22 -28.90
N ILE A 249 3.58 3.78 -27.68
CA ILE A 249 4.18 5.09 -27.40
C ILE A 249 5.71 4.95 -27.31
N THR A 250 6.41 5.55 -28.28
CA THR A 250 7.88 5.40 -28.41
C THR A 250 8.69 6.32 -27.50
N LYS A 251 8.10 7.43 -27.03
CA LYS A 251 8.73 8.41 -26.13
C LYS A 251 7.84 8.74 -24.93
N PRO A 252 7.56 7.75 -24.05
CA PRO A 252 6.58 7.93 -22.98
C PRO A 252 7.00 8.97 -21.94
N LYS A 253 8.31 9.25 -21.79
CA LYS A 253 8.83 10.31 -20.92
C LYS A 253 8.51 11.73 -21.41
N ASP A 254 8.31 11.89 -22.72
CA ASP A 254 8.00 13.17 -23.36
C ASP A 254 6.49 13.37 -23.54
N THR A 255 5.69 12.38 -23.11
CA THR A 255 4.23 12.38 -23.21
C THR A 255 3.61 12.92 -21.92
N VAL A 256 2.51 13.66 -22.04
CA VAL A 256 1.80 14.15 -20.85
C VAL A 256 0.79 13.09 -20.41
N TRP A 257 1.03 12.54 -19.22
CA TRP A 257 0.17 11.55 -18.60
C TRP A 257 -0.69 12.21 -17.52
N VAL A 258 -2.00 11.99 -17.60
CA VAL A 258 -2.95 12.40 -16.56
C VAL A 258 -3.69 11.16 -16.10
N ILE A 259 -3.63 10.85 -14.80
CA ILE A 259 -4.35 9.71 -14.22
C ILE A 259 -5.36 10.22 -13.21
N ASN A 260 -6.63 9.88 -13.41
CA ASN A 260 -7.79 10.35 -12.62
C ASN A 260 -7.80 11.87 -12.47
N GLY A 261 -7.52 12.58 -13.56
CA GLY A 261 -7.50 14.06 -13.59
C GLY A 261 -6.26 14.71 -12.96
N ARG A 262 -5.27 13.93 -12.50
CA ARG A 262 -4.02 14.45 -11.93
C ARG A 262 -2.83 14.18 -12.84
N PRO A 263 -1.96 15.17 -13.10
CA PRO A 263 -0.71 14.94 -13.82
C PRO A 263 0.12 13.85 -13.13
N ALA A 264 0.70 12.95 -13.92
CA ALA A 264 1.56 11.88 -13.45
C ALA A 264 2.91 11.97 -14.18
N THR A 265 4.00 11.89 -13.42
CA THR A 265 5.32 11.70 -14.01
C THR A 265 5.42 10.27 -14.53
N PHE A 266 5.90 10.10 -15.77
CA PHE A 266 6.08 8.77 -16.32
C PHE A 266 7.16 7.99 -15.55
N GLN A 267 6.71 6.95 -14.84
CA GLN A 267 7.57 5.92 -14.26
C GLN A 267 7.05 4.58 -14.76
N PRO A 268 7.89 3.74 -15.41
CA PRO A 268 7.43 2.47 -15.98
C PRO A 268 6.74 1.55 -14.96
N ALA A 269 7.22 1.57 -13.71
CA ALA A 269 6.69 0.74 -12.62
C ALA A 269 5.49 1.36 -11.88
N LEU A 270 5.03 2.57 -12.24
CA LEU A 270 3.87 3.20 -11.61
C LEU A 270 2.64 2.30 -11.80
N PRO A 271 2.07 1.71 -10.73
CA PRO A 271 0.99 0.75 -10.88
C PRO A 271 -0.28 1.46 -11.32
N LEU A 272 -1.00 0.77 -12.20
CA LEU A 272 -2.37 1.11 -12.55
C LEU A 272 -3.33 0.28 -11.72
N PHE A 273 -4.56 0.79 -11.58
CA PHE A 273 -5.63 0.17 -10.81
C PHE A 273 -6.93 0.13 -11.59
N GLU A 274 -7.82 -0.77 -11.16
CA GLU A 274 -9.11 -0.99 -11.82
C GLU A 274 -9.87 0.34 -11.92
N ARG A 275 -10.42 0.62 -13.10
CA ARG A 275 -11.17 1.85 -13.42
C ARG A 275 -10.36 3.15 -13.49
N ASP A 276 -9.03 3.10 -13.36
CA ASP A 276 -8.18 4.28 -13.62
C ASP A 276 -8.55 4.89 -14.98
N SER A 277 -8.70 6.22 -14.99
CA SER A 277 -8.95 7.01 -16.18
C SER A 277 -7.67 7.74 -16.55
N ILE A 278 -7.11 7.42 -17.71
CA ILE A 278 -5.82 7.88 -18.16
C ILE A 278 -6.02 8.74 -19.39
N SER A 279 -5.50 9.97 -19.38
CA SER A 279 -5.40 10.80 -20.58
C SER A 279 -3.94 10.86 -21.01
N VAL A 280 -3.74 10.61 -22.30
CA VAL A 280 -2.44 10.69 -22.97
C VAL A 280 -2.52 11.87 -23.93
N LEU A 281 -1.79 12.93 -23.62
CA LEU A 281 -1.82 14.21 -24.34
C LEU A 281 -0.49 14.51 -25.02
#